data_AF-A0A7Y4IJN4-F1
#
_entry.id   AF-A0A7Y4IJN4-F1
#
_cell.length_a   1.000
_cell.length_b   1.000
_cell.length_c   1.000
_cell.angle_alpha   90.00
_cell.angle_beta   90.00
_cell.angle_gamma   90.00
#
_symmetry.space_group_name_H-M   'P 1'
#
loop_
_entity.id
_entity.type
_entity.pdbx_description
1 polymer ?
#
loop_
_entity_poly.entity_id
_entity_poly.type
_entity_poly.pdbx_seq_one_letter_code
_entity_poly.pdbx_strand_id
1 'polypeptide(L)'
;MKKRPDTLSDAEKRRISKRIDALFSAQQWSELEQLISESLRGTPEDHWLHVRQADAWYEQRKYSKASRLYLKVLESVPRCPLGRWGLANALMARGNADDARKLFLSLARQKPEVMGTRECGEGVRWARGLVADANFRLGQLEERAGARAAARRRYQAYLRILQRPAISLESRREANTRLRALSLKAQARG
;
A
#
# COMPACT_ATOMS: atom_id res chain seq x y z
N MET A 1 -7.44 21.50 31.13
CA MET A 1 -7.08 20.23 30.45
C MET A 1 -6.39 20.57 29.13
N LYS A 2 -5.12 20.18 28.94
CA LYS A 2 -4.46 20.31 27.62
C LYS A 2 -5.11 19.30 26.67
N LYS A 3 -5.63 19.77 25.54
CA LYS A 3 -6.15 18.92 24.46
C LYS A 3 -5.03 17.94 24.08
N ARG A 4 -5.30 16.64 24.12
CA ARG A 4 -4.30 15.64 23.70
C ARG A 4 -4.01 15.86 22.22
N PRO A 5 -2.75 15.71 21.77
CA PRO A 5 -2.43 15.89 20.37
C PRO A 5 -3.20 14.86 19.53
N ASP A 6 -3.68 15.30 18.37
CA ASP A 6 -4.48 14.46 17.47
C ASP A 6 -3.62 13.37 16.76
N THR A 7 -2.28 13.50 16.87
CA THR A 7 -1.28 12.58 16.29
C THR A 7 -0.10 12.34 17.23
N LEU A 8 0.59 11.22 17.08
CA LEU A 8 1.85 10.93 17.78
C LEU A 8 2.95 11.95 17.45
N SER A 9 3.84 12.25 18.40
CA SER A 9 5.08 12.98 18.07
C SER A 9 6.00 12.12 17.20
N ASP A 10 6.92 12.76 16.46
CA ASP A 10 7.87 12.04 15.59
C ASP A 10 8.71 10.98 16.32
N ALA A 11 9.12 11.28 17.56
CA ALA A 11 9.90 10.34 18.37
C ALA A 11 9.06 9.14 18.81
N GLU A 12 7.81 9.38 19.23
CA GLU A 12 6.86 8.31 19.58
C GLU A 12 6.51 7.46 18.37
N LYS A 13 6.23 8.09 17.22
CA LYS A 13 5.94 7.43 15.95
C LYS A 13 7.09 6.52 15.52
N ARG A 14 8.35 6.98 15.62
CA ARG A 14 9.52 6.13 15.33
C ARG A 14 9.62 4.94 16.29
N ARG A 15 9.46 5.18 17.60
CA ARG A 15 9.54 4.10 18.61
C ARG A 15 8.46 3.05 18.40
N ILE A 16 7.22 3.49 18.16
CA ILE A 16 6.10 2.58 17.99
C ILE A 16 6.13 1.87 16.65
N SER A 17 6.52 2.54 15.56
CA SER A 17 6.67 1.89 14.24
C SER A 17 7.61 0.70 14.33
N LYS A 18 8.77 0.86 14.96
CA LYS A 18 9.73 -0.25 15.14
C LYS A 18 9.12 -1.44 15.88
N ARG A 19 8.33 -1.18 16.93
CA ARG A 19 7.64 -2.24 17.70
C ARG A 19 6.54 -2.90 16.88
N ILE A 20 5.73 -2.09 16.20
CA ILE A 20 4.69 -2.56 15.29
C ILE A 20 5.31 -3.48 14.21
N ASP A 21 6.37 -3.04 13.54
CA ASP A 21 7.03 -3.80 12.47
C ASP A 21 7.64 -5.12 12.99
N ALA A 22 8.19 -5.12 14.20
CA ALA A 22 8.68 -6.33 14.86
C ALA A 22 7.54 -7.32 15.16
N LEU A 23 6.42 -6.84 15.70
CA LEU A 23 5.25 -7.68 15.99
C LEU A 23 4.58 -8.21 14.72
N PHE A 24 4.53 -7.41 13.65
CA PHE A 24 4.11 -7.86 12.32
C PHE A 24 4.99 -9.01 11.83
N SER A 25 6.31 -8.84 11.89
CA SER A 25 7.27 -9.85 11.41
C SER A 25 7.17 -11.15 12.23
N ALA A 26 6.92 -11.03 13.53
CA ALA A 26 6.72 -12.16 14.44
C ALA A 26 5.28 -12.73 14.41
N GLN A 27 4.36 -12.13 13.65
CA GLN A 27 2.94 -12.48 13.62
C GLN A 27 2.28 -12.53 15.02
N GLN A 28 2.76 -11.70 15.95
CA GLN A 28 2.23 -11.56 17.30
C GLN A 28 1.00 -10.64 17.29
N TRP A 29 -0.11 -11.16 16.76
CA TRP A 29 -1.30 -10.36 16.46
C TRP A 29 -1.99 -9.78 17.69
N SER A 30 -1.99 -10.51 18.81
CA SER A 30 -2.62 -10.07 20.06
C SER A 30 -1.86 -8.88 20.65
N GLU A 31 -0.55 -9.01 20.74
CA GLU A 31 0.36 -7.97 21.23
C GLU A 31 0.36 -6.74 20.31
N LEU A 32 0.25 -6.96 18.99
CA LEU A 32 0.11 -5.89 18.02
C LEU A 32 -1.21 -5.12 18.20
N GLU A 33 -2.32 -5.82 18.35
CA GLU A 33 -3.64 -5.21 18.59
C GLU A 33 -3.66 -4.44 19.91
N GLN A 34 -3.06 -5.01 20.97
CA GLN A 34 -2.89 -4.33 22.25
C GLN A 34 -2.07 -3.05 22.07
N LEU A 35 -0.87 -3.12 21.48
CA LEU A 35 0.01 -1.96 21.28
C LEU A 35 -0.67 -0.82 20.52
N ILE A 36 -1.37 -1.14 19.42
CA ILE A 36 -2.08 -0.13 18.63
C ILE A 36 -3.25 0.46 19.43
N SER A 37 -4.03 -0.38 20.13
CA SER A 37 -5.17 0.07 20.94
C SER A 37 -4.73 1.00 22.06
N GLU A 38 -3.64 0.68 22.75
CA GLU A 38 -3.05 1.52 23.81
C GLU A 38 -2.67 2.91 23.28
N SER A 39 -2.15 2.96 22.06
CA SER A 39 -1.69 4.19 21.41
C SER A 39 -2.84 5.05 20.91
N LEU A 40 -3.89 4.41 20.38
CA LEU A 40 -5.13 5.06 20.00
C LEU A 40 -5.89 5.64 21.20
N ARG A 41 -5.74 5.12 22.43
CA ARG A 41 -6.31 5.79 23.63
C ARG A 41 -5.70 7.18 23.89
N GLY A 42 -4.46 7.39 23.45
CA GLY A 42 -3.78 8.68 23.52
C GLY A 42 -4.11 9.59 22.33
N THR A 43 -4.33 8.99 21.16
CA THR A 43 -4.47 9.65 19.85
C THR A 43 -5.60 9.02 19.02
N PRO A 44 -6.88 9.20 19.40
CA PRO A 44 -7.99 8.39 18.86
C PRO A 44 -8.23 8.54 17.35
N GLU A 45 -7.82 9.66 16.78
CA GLU A 45 -8.01 10.01 15.37
C GLU A 45 -6.73 9.84 14.53
N ASP A 46 -5.66 9.27 15.09
CA ASP A 46 -4.40 9.09 14.38
C ASP A 46 -4.59 8.12 13.20
N HIS A 47 -4.63 8.69 12.00
CA HIS A 47 -4.89 7.96 10.77
C HIS A 47 -3.83 6.88 10.51
N TRP A 48 -2.59 7.11 10.92
CA TRP A 48 -1.49 6.18 10.69
C TRP A 48 -1.65 4.93 11.56
N LEU A 49 -2.04 5.08 12.83
CA LEU A 49 -2.38 3.95 13.70
C LEU A 49 -3.59 3.15 13.18
N HIS A 50 -4.62 3.82 12.66
CA HIS A 50 -5.77 3.14 12.02
C HIS A 50 -5.35 2.37 10.77
N VAL A 51 -4.44 2.92 9.95
CA VAL A 51 -3.84 2.17 8.82
C VAL A 51 -3.10 0.93 9.34
N ARG A 52 -2.22 1.07 10.34
CA ARG A 52 -1.46 -0.08 10.86
C ARG A 52 -2.37 -1.16 11.45
N GLN A 53 -3.49 -0.78 12.05
CA GLN A 53 -4.52 -1.73 12.51
C GLN A 53 -5.18 -2.45 11.33
N ALA A 54 -5.51 -1.73 10.27
CA ALA A 54 -6.09 -2.30 9.06
C ALA A 54 -5.10 -3.22 8.33
N ASP A 55 -3.80 -2.87 8.30
CA ASP A 55 -2.72 -3.73 7.79
C ASP A 55 -2.67 -5.04 8.57
N ALA A 56 -2.78 -4.99 9.90
CA ALA A 56 -2.77 -6.19 10.75
C ALA A 56 -3.94 -7.13 10.42
N TRP A 57 -5.13 -6.57 10.17
CA TRP A 57 -6.28 -7.36 9.73
C TRP A 57 -6.12 -7.86 8.29
N TYR A 58 -5.48 -7.09 7.40
CA TYR A 58 -5.19 -7.53 6.04
C TYR A 58 -4.26 -8.75 6.03
N GLU A 59 -3.17 -8.73 6.81
CA GLU A 59 -2.24 -9.86 6.92
C GLU A 59 -2.90 -11.12 7.51
N GLN A 60 -3.86 -10.93 8.42
CA GLN A 60 -4.71 -12.02 8.94
C GLN A 60 -5.81 -12.46 7.95
N ARG A 61 -5.78 -11.99 6.69
CA ARG A 61 -6.77 -12.27 5.64
C ARG A 61 -8.19 -11.79 5.96
N LYS A 62 -8.36 -10.92 6.96
CA LYS A 62 -9.63 -10.31 7.35
C LYS A 62 -9.95 -9.12 6.44
N TYR A 63 -9.94 -9.34 5.12
CA TYR A 63 -9.98 -8.28 4.10
C TYR A 63 -11.22 -7.39 4.19
N SER A 64 -12.39 -7.96 4.53
CA SER A 64 -13.60 -7.15 4.73
C SER A 64 -13.46 -6.18 5.90
N LYS A 65 -12.85 -6.63 7.02
CA LYS A 65 -12.60 -5.78 8.19
C LYS A 65 -11.57 -4.69 7.87
N ALA A 66 -10.46 -5.07 7.21
CA ALA A 66 -9.42 -4.14 6.77
C ALA A 66 -9.96 -3.08 5.82
N SER A 67 -10.72 -3.47 4.78
CA SER A 67 -11.29 -2.54 3.80
C SER A 67 -12.18 -1.46 4.42
N ARG A 68 -13.01 -1.82 5.41
CA ARG A 68 -13.85 -0.85 6.14
C ARG A 68 -13.02 0.17 6.91
N LEU A 69 -11.94 -0.27 7.55
CA LEU A 69 -11.08 0.63 8.30
C LEU A 69 -10.26 1.55 7.39
N TYR A 70 -9.73 1.03 6.28
CA TYR A 70 -9.10 1.89 5.27
C TYR A 70 -10.05 2.93 4.69
N LEU A 71 -11.32 2.56 4.44
CA LEU A 71 -12.35 3.51 4.02
C LEU A 71 -12.55 4.62 5.05
N LYS A 72 -12.68 4.27 6.33
CA LYS A 72 -12.79 5.26 7.42
C LYS A 72 -11.58 6.20 7.47
N VAL A 73 -10.36 5.69 7.26
CA VAL A 73 -9.16 6.53 7.14
C VAL A 73 -9.25 7.49 5.95
N LEU A 74 -9.84 7.06 4.83
CA LEU A 74 -10.00 7.91 3.65
C LEU A 74 -11.17 8.88 3.76
N GLU A 75 -12.14 8.64 4.64
CA GLU A 75 -13.17 9.61 4.99
C GLU A 75 -12.57 10.80 5.77
N SER A 76 -11.66 10.53 6.70
CA SER A 76 -10.99 11.58 7.49
C SER A 76 -9.80 12.21 6.76
N VAL A 77 -8.99 11.41 6.05
CA VAL A 77 -7.82 11.86 5.28
C VAL A 77 -7.94 11.41 3.82
N PRO A 78 -8.75 12.11 2.98
CA PRO A 78 -9.08 11.67 1.62
C PRO A 78 -7.89 11.51 0.70
N ARG A 79 -6.75 12.15 1.01
CA ARG A 79 -5.54 12.09 0.20
C ARG A 79 -4.50 11.09 0.70
N CYS A 80 -4.81 10.28 1.71
CA CYS A 80 -3.85 9.38 2.33
C CYS A 80 -3.41 8.25 1.37
N PRO A 81 -2.15 8.22 0.89
CA PRO A 81 -1.65 7.13 0.05
C PRO A 81 -1.64 5.78 0.75
N LEU A 82 -1.40 5.74 2.06
CA LEU A 82 -1.43 4.53 2.88
C LEU A 82 -2.82 3.88 2.87
N GLY A 83 -3.87 4.64 3.21
CA GLY A 83 -5.26 4.15 3.19
C GLY A 83 -5.70 3.72 1.79
N ARG A 84 -5.31 4.46 0.74
CA ARG A 84 -5.62 4.08 -0.66
C ARG A 84 -4.95 2.77 -1.06
N TRP A 85 -3.67 2.59 -0.69
CA TRP A 85 -2.91 1.38 -0.98
C TRP A 85 -3.53 0.17 -0.28
N GLY A 86 -3.80 0.28 1.02
CA GLY A 86 -4.43 -0.77 1.80
C GLY A 86 -5.80 -1.16 1.26
N LEU A 87 -6.66 -0.17 0.98
CA LEU A 87 -7.99 -0.42 0.41
C LEU A 87 -7.91 -1.10 -0.96
N ALA A 88 -7.00 -0.64 -1.84
CA ALA A 88 -6.83 -1.24 -3.16
C ALA A 88 -6.43 -2.72 -3.08
N ASN A 89 -5.47 -3.05 -2.21
CA ASN A 89 -5.06 -4.44 -2.00
C ASN A 89 -6.18 -5.27 -1.37
N ALA A 90 -6.90 -4.75 -0.37
CA ALA A 90 -8.02 -5.45 0.25
C ALA A 90 -9.16 -5.73 -0.74
N LEU A 91 -9.48 -4.77 -1.63
CA LEU A 91 -10.46 -4.95 -2.70
C LEU A 91 -9.99 -5.99 -3.73
N MET A 92 -8.72 -5.92 -4.14
CA MET A 92 -8.13 -6.89 -5.07
C MET A 92 -8.15 -8.31 -4.49
N ALA A 93 -7.86 -8.48 -3.20
CA ALA A 93 -7.91 -9.77 -2.51
C ALA A 93 -9.34 -10.33 -2.38
N ARG A 94 -10.34 -9.44 -2.35
CA ARG A 94 -11.77 -9.80 -2.34
C ARG A 94 -12.36 -10.03 -3.74
N GLY A 95 -11.57 -9.91 -4.81
CA GLY A 95 -12.04 -10.06 -6.18
C GLY A 95 -12.66 -8.81 -6.80
N ASN A 96 -12.71 -7.68 -6.08
CA ASN A 96 -13.24 -6.41 -6.56
C ASN A 96 -12.19 -5.69 -7.42
N ALA A 97 -11.90 -6.26 -8.59
CA ALA A 97 -10.80 -5.85 -9.46
C ALA A 97 -10.93 -4.41 -9.98
N ASP A 98 -12.14 -3.96 -10.34
CA ASP A 98 -12.35 -2.64 -10.94
C ASP A 98 -12.16 -1.49 -9.96
N ASP A 99 -12.63 -1.65 -8.72
CA ASP A 99 -12.43 -0.62 -7.69
C ASP A 99 -10.98 -0.59 -7.22
N ALA A 100 -10.34 -1.76 -7.08
CA ALA A 100 -8.89 -1.84 -6.83
C ALA A 100 -8.10 -1.12 -7.94
N ARG A 101 -8.47 -1.35 -9.21
CA ARG A 101 -7.84 -0.71 -10.38
C ARG A 101 -7.93 0.81 -10.29
N LYS A 102 -9.10 1.38 -9.97
CA LYS A 102 -9.28 2.84 -9.82
C LYS A 102 -8.34 3.42 -8.77
N LEU A 103 -8.21 2.75 -7.62
CA LEU A 103 -7.33 3.19 -6.54
C LEU A 103 -5.85 3.08 -6.91
N PHE A 104 -5.41 1.96 -7.48
CA PHE A 104 -4.02 1.84 -7.94
C PHE A 104 -3.69 2.84 -9.05
N LEU A 105 -4.62 3.12 -9.97
CA LEU A 105 -4.45 4.18 -10.99
C LEU A 105 -4.26 5.54 -10.33
N SER A 106 -5.03 5.84 -9.28
CA SER A 106 -4.90 7.10 -8.55
C SER A 106 -3.52 7.24 -7.90
N LEU A 107 -2.97 6.15 -7.35
CA LEU A 107 -1.62 6.13 -6.76
C LEU A 107 -0.53 6.25 -7.84
N ALA A 108 -0.65 5.49 -8.92
CA ALA A 108 0.31 5.46 -10.03
C ALA A 108 0.49 6.82 -10.74
N ARG A 109 -0.49 7.73 -10.62
CA ARG A 109 -0.45 9.08 -11.21
C ARG A 109 0.17 10.14 -10.30
N GLN A 110 0.42 9.82 -9.03
CA GLN A 110 0.97 10.78 -8.07
C GLN A 110 2.46 11.01 -8.32
N LYS A 111 2.93 12.23 -8.06
CA LYS A 111 4.37 12.55 -8.03
C LYS A 111 4.95 12.08 -6.69
N PRO A 112 5.94 11.16 -6.66
CA PRO A 112 6.54 10.67 -5.41
C PRO A 112 7.08 11.78 -4.49
N GLU A 113 7.63 12.84 -5.08
CA GLU A 113 8.21 13.99 -4.37
C GLU A 113 7.15 14.78 -3.59
N VAL A 114 5.91 14.80 -4.11
CA VAL A 114 4.76 15.44 -3.49
C VAL A 114 4.06 14.49 -2.52
N MET A 115 3.89 13.21 -2.90
CA MET A 115 3.23 12.22 -2.05
C MET A 115 4.03 11.98 -0.77
N GLY A 116 5.36 11.82 -0.88
CA GLY A 116 6.22 11.44 0.23
C GLY A 116 6.44 12.52 1.29
N THR A 117 6.05 13.77 1.01
CA THR A 117 6.24 14.93 1.90
C THR A 117 4.93 15.47 2.49
N ARG A 118 3.78 14.90 2.11
CA ARG A 118 2.47 15.24 2.67
C ARG A 118 2.25 14.53 4.01
N GLU A 119 1.18 14.89 4.70
CA GLU A 119 0.77 14.39 6.01
C GLU A 119 0.86 12.86 6.17
N CYS A 120 0.36 12.09 5.20
CA CYS A 120 0.42 10.62 5.18
C CYS A 120 1.70 10.05 4.49
N GLY A 121 2.66 10.89 4.12
CA GLY A 121 3.86 10.50 3.38
C GLY A 121 4.92 9.91 4.31
N GLU A 122 5.55 8.81 3.90
CA GLU A 122 6.67 8.18 4.64
C GLU A 122 8.02 8.43 3.94
N GLY A 123 8.14 9.59 3.28
CA GLY A 123 9.33 9.99 2.54
C GLY A 123 9.31 9.60 1.06
N VAL A 124 10.17 10.27 0.28
CA VAL A 124 10.17 10.17 -1.19
C VAL A 124 10.57 8.78 -1.69
N ARG A 125 11.51 8.10 -1.01
CA ARG A 125 11.93 6.73 -1.38
C ARG A 125 10.79 5.73 -1.22
N TRP A 126 10.04 5.82 -0.13
CA TRP A 126 8.84 5.02 0.10
C TRP A 126 7.76 5.35 -0.93
N ALA A 127 7.45 6.63 -1.14
CA ALA A 127 6.42 7.04 -2.09
C ALA A 127 6.74 6.58 -3.53
N ARG A 128 8.01 6.59 -3.92
CA ARG A 128 8.46 6.09 -5.22
C ARG A 128 8.22 4.58 -5.36
N GLY A 129 8.49 3.83 -4.29
CA GLY A 129 8.18 2.41 -4.22
C GLY A 129 6.68 2.14 -4.33
N LEU A 130 5.86 2.88 -3.59
CA LEU A 130 4.40 2.79 -3.67
C LEU A 130 3.86 3.04 -5.08
N VAL A 131 4.36 4.07 -5.77
CA VAL A 131 3.97 4.37 -7.16
C VAL A 131 4.44 3.27 -8.11
N ALA A 132 5.60 2.68 -7.87
CA ALA A 132 6.07 1.51 -8.61
C ALA A 132 5.15 0.30 -8.36
N ASP A 133 4.95 -0.09 -7.11
CA ASP A 133 4.15 -1.25 -6.70
C ASP A 133 2.69 -1.11 -7.15
N ALA A 134 2.14 0.11 -7.19
CA ALA A 134 0.83 0.36 -7.79
C ALA A 134 0.80 0.04 -9.30
N ASN A 135 1.85 0.39 -10.05
CA ASN A 135 1.98 -0.05 -11.44
C ASN A 135 2.14 -1.57 -11.54
N PHE A 136 2.86 -2.20 -10.62
CA PHE A 136 2.99 -3.66 -10.59
C PHE A 136 1.64 -4.35 -10.37
N ARG A 137 0.87 -3.92 -9.35
CA ARG A 137 -0.49 -4.43 -9.07
C ARG A 137 -1.45 -4.20 -10.24
N LEU A 138 -1.38 -3.04 -10.90
CA LEU A 138 -2.12 -2.80 -12.14
C LEU A 138 -1.72 -3.80 -13.23
N GLY A 139 -0.42 -4.08 -13.40
CA GLY A 139 0.04 -5.10 -14.32
C GLY A 139 -0.63 -6.45 -14.07
N GLN A 140 -0.72 -6.87 -12.80
CA GLN A 140 -1.38 -8.14 -12.44
C GLN A 140 -2.88 -8.13 -12.77
N LEU A 141 -3.57 -7.01 -12.54
CA LEU A 141 -4.98 -6.85 -12.90
C LEU A 141 -5.19 -6.90 -14.42
N GLU A 142 -4.31 -6.29 -15.21
CA GLU A 142 -4.35 -6.36 -16.67
C GLU A 142 -4.06 -7.78 -17.19
N GLU A 143 -3.13 -8.51 -16.57
CA GLU A 143 -2.86 -9.91 -16.91
C GLU A 143 -4.09 -10.79 -16.71
N ARG A 144 -4.76 -10.65 -15.56
CA ARG A 144 -6.00 -11.38 -15.24
C ARG A 144 -7.13 -11.03 -16.21
N ALA A 145 -7.19 -9.78 -16.65
CA ALA A 145 -8.16 -9.33 -17.65
C ALA A 145 -7.79 -9.72 -19.10
N GLY A 146 -6.67 -10.39 -19.33
CA GLY A 146 -6.18 -10.73 -20.67
C GLY A 146 -5.62 -9.56 -21.46
N ALA A 147 -5.56 -8.35 -20.88
CA ALA A 147 -5.09 -7.12 -21.51
C ALA A 147 -3.55 -7.05 -21.55
N ARG A 148 -2.93 -7.95 -22.31
CA ARG A 148 -1.47 -8.17 -22.35
C ARG A 148 -0.65 -6.92 -22.64
N ALA A 149 -1.09 -6.11 -23.60
CA ALA A 149 -0.38 -4.87 -23.94
C ALA A 149 -0.41 -3.86 -22.78
N ALA A 150 -1.53 -3.75 -22.08
CA ALA A 150 -1.66 -2.91 -20.89
C ALA A 150 -0.78 -3.43 -19.74
N ALA A 151 -0.80 -4.75 -19.50
CA ALA A 151 0.07 -5.39 -18.50
C ALA A 151 1.55 -5.09 -18.74
N ARG A 152 2.01 -5.23 -20.00
CA ARG A 152 3.38 -4.92 -20.40
C ARG A 152 3.76 -3.47 -20.08
N ARG A 153 2.91 -2.51 -20.46
CA ARG A 153 3.15 -1.08 -20.17
C ARG A 153 3.27 -0.81 -18.66
N ARG A 154 2.48 -1.50 -17.84
CA ARG A 154 2.50 -1.37 -16.39
C ARG A 154 3.80 -1.89 -15.77
N TYR A 155 4.25 -3.09 -16.14
CA TYR A 155 5.52 -3.62 -15.65
C TYR A 155 6.73 -2.82 -16.15
N GLN A 156 6.69 -2.29 -17.38
CA GLN A 156 7.72 -1.37 -17.86
C GLN A 156 7.75 -0.05 -17.08
N ALA A 157 6.57 0.50 -16.72
CA ALA A 157 6.49 1.68 -15.87
C ALA A 157 7.08 1.43 -14.48
N TYR A 158 6.75 0.29 -13.86
CA TYR A 158 7.36 -0.17 -12.61
C TYR A 158 8.89 -0.16 -12.69
N LEU A 159 9.48 -0.82 -13.70
CA LEU A 159 10.94 -0.88 -13.86
C LEU A 159 11.58 0.50 -14.09
N ARG A 160 10.91 1.38 -14.85
CA ARG A 160 11.39 2.75 -15.08
C ARG A 160 11.43 3.57 -13.79
N ILE A 161 10.40 3.47 -12.96
CA ILE A 161 10.35 4.18 -11.66
C ILE A 161 11.51 3.70 -10.77
N LEU A 162 11.80 2.40 -10.77
CA LEU A 162 12.86 1.81 -9.97
C LEU A 162 14.27 2.16 -10.46
N GLN A 163 14.47 2.87 -11.58
CA GLN A 163 15.78 3.41 -11.96
C GLN A 163 16.30 4.43 -10.93
N ARG A 164 15.40 5.01 -10.12
CA ARG A 164 15.74 5.86 -8.98
C ARG A 164 15.57 5.10 -7.65
N PRO A 165 16.30 5.47 -6.58
CA PRO A 165 16.19 4.79 -5.29
C PRO A 165 14.75 4.75 -4.76
N ALA A 166 14.26 3.55 -4.46
CA ALA A 166 12.90 3.31 -3.98
C ALA A 166 12.87 2.12 -3.02
N ILE A 167 11.86 2.07 -2.15
CA ILE A 167 11.59 0.92 -1.28
C ILE A 167 10.35 0.23 -1.86
N SER A 168 10.55 -0.83 -2.65
CA SER A 168 9.46 -1.57 -3.33
C SER A 168 9.22 -2.89 -2.62
N LEU A 169 7.96 -3.32 -2.55
CA LEU A 169 7.58 -4.65 -2.09
C LEU A 169 7.92 -5.73 -3.12
N GLU A 170 7.82 -5.38 -4.40
CA GLU A 170 8.07 -6.28 -5.51
C GLU A 170 9.53 -6.20 -5.97
N SER A 171 9.99 -7.16 -6.78
CA SER A 171 11.37 -7.17 -7.28
C SER A 171 11.46 -6.86 -8.78
N ARG A 172 12.59 -6.28 -9.23
CA ARG A 172 12.87 -6.11 -10.67
C ARG A 172 12.91 -7.45 -11.41
N ARG A 173 13.40 -8.50 -10.74
CA ARG A 173 13.43 -9.86 -11.26
C ARG A 173 12.03 -10.35 -11.58
N GLU A 174 11.09 -10.21 -10.65
CA GLU A 174 9.71 -10.64 -10.84
C GLU A 174 9.03 -9.90 -12.00
N ALA A 175 9.18 -8.57 -12.09
CA ALA A 175 8.62 -7.82 -13.22
C ALA A 175 9.19 -8.27 -14.57
N ASN A 176 10.48 -8.57 -14.64
CA ASN A 176 11.11 -9.11 -15.84
C ASN A 176 10.60 -10.52 -16.20
N THR A 177 10.39 -11.39 -15.21
CA THR A 177 9.78 -12.71 -15.42
C THR A 177 8.40 -12.57 -16.06
N ARG A 178 7.55 -11.69 -15.54
CA ARG A 178 6.21 -11.43 -16.10
C ARG A 178 6.26 -10.86 -17.50
N LEU A 179 7.15 -9.90 -17.75
CA LEU A 179 7.36 -9.34 -19.09
C LEU A 179 7.77 -10.41 -20.13
N ARG A 180 8.68 -11.32 -19.77
CA ARG A 180 9.07 -12.45 -20.63
C ARG A 180 7.89 -13.37 -20.93
N ALA A 181 7.12 -13.74 -19.91
CA ALA A 181 5.93 -14.58 -20.06
C ALA A 181 4.88 -13.95 -20.99
N LEU A 182 4.70 -12.62 -20.94
CA LEU A 182 3.80 -11.89 -21.82
C LEU A 182 4.25 -11.83 -23.28
N SER A 183 5.56 -11.94 -23.54
CA SER A 183 6.13 -11.97 -24.90
C SER A 183 6.05 -13.36 -25.53
N LEU A 184 6.37 -14.41 -24.78
CA LEU A 184 6.29 -15.80 -25.27
C LEU A 184 4.86 -16.20 -25.63
N LYS A 185 3.87 -15.80 -24.82
CA LYS A 185 2.44 -16.05 -25.10
C LYS A 185 1.89 -15.30 -26.31
N ALA A 186 2.61 -14.30 -26.84
CA ALA A 186 2.25 -13.61 -28.07
C ALA A 186 2.76 -14.38 -29.30
N GLN A 187 3.94 -14.98 -29.20
CA GLN A 187 4.55 -15.78 -30.27
C GLN A 187 3.83 -17.11 -30.52
N ALA A 188 3.24 -17.72 -29.48
CA ALA A 188 2.50 -18.97 -29.60
C ALA A 188 1.05 -18.82 -30.17
N ARG A 189 0.63 -17.62 -30.57
CA ARG A 189 -0.72 -17.34 -31.12
C ARG A 189 -0.69 -16.68 -32.51
N GLY A 190 0.50 -16.51 -33.08
CA GLY A 190 0.69 -16.09 -34.47
C GLY A 190 1.28 -17.24 -35.25
#